data_AF-A0A968HYS4-F1
#
_entry.id   AF-A0A968HYS4-F1
#
_cell.length_a   1.000
_cell.length_b   1.000
_cell.length_c   1.000
_cell.angle_alpha   90.00
_cell.angle_beta   90.00
_cell.angle_gamma   90.00
#
_symmetry.space_group_name_H-M   'P 1'
#
loop_
_entity.id
_entity.type
_entity.pdbx_description
1 polymer ?
#
loop_
_entity_poly.entity_id
_entity_poly.type
_entity_poly.pdbx_seq_one_letter_code
_entity_poly.pdbx_strand_id
1 'polypeptide(L)'
;MAEQINPTRSVLIAKRQQRRLANQGVDLLKRKRDALIGEFFALVKESLAARESLNQNAKDAYFALFLAKAWDSPEAVESLALARQAGVNLNLSVESIYGVKVPKIAVPEFSTELPFSPIGAGAKTLDAASQFQKLAQAIIGVAATENKLRRLGEEIKRTSRRVNALEQIVVPEISEQIKFVQDTLDQRSLEESNTLKKIKRKIQARKAQEAGEVNVEVEIGAGL
;
A
#
# COMPACT_ATOMS: atom_id res chain seq x y z
N MET A 1 12.49 21.43 -3.50
CA MET A 1 12.77 22.64 -2.71
C MET A 1 13.89 22.26 -1.76
N ALA A 2 15.07 22.89 -1.90
CA ALA A 2 16.19 22.60 -1.03
C ALA A 2 15.83 23.02 0.40
N GLU A 3 15.62 22.04 1.27
CA GLU A 3 15.41 22.26 2.69
C GLU A 3 16.66 23.00 3.23
N GLN A 4 16.49 24.22 3.75
CA GLN A 4 17.58 24.99 4.33
C GLN A 4 17.98 24.31 5.65
N ILE A 5 18.96 23.41 5.58
CA ILE A 5 19.43 22.65 6.72
C ILE A 5 20.56 23.42 7.39
N ASN A 6 20.35 23.83 8.64
CA ASN A 6 21.41 24.40 9.46
C ASN A 6 22.43 23.31 9.82
N PRO A 7 23.71 23.44 9.43
CA PRO A 7 24.70 22.41 9.69
C PRO A 7 25.16 22.47 11.15
N THR A 8 24.58 21.61 11.97
CA THR A 8 24.91 21.45 13.39
C THR A 8 25.05 19.97 13.74
N ARG A 9 25.89 19.63 14.73
CA ARG A 9 26.09 18.23 15.17
C ARG A 9 24.80 17.54 15.60
N SER A 10 23.88 18.27 16.25
CA SER A 10 22.55 17.75 16.62
C SER A 10 21.73 17.33 15.39
N VAL A 11 21.73 18.16 14.35
CA VAL A 11 21.03 17.89 13.08
C VAL A 11 21.64 16.67 12.37
N LEU A 12 22.96 16.52 12.40
CA LEU A 12 23.64 15.33 11.84
C LEU A 12 23.17 14.04 12.53
N ILE A 13 23.08 14.05 13.86
CA ILE A 13 22.60 12.89 14.63
C ILE A 13 21.13 12.59 14.27
N ALA A 14 20.29 13.61 14.22
CA ALA A 14 18.88 13.47 13.85
C ALA A 14 18.69 12.89 12.44
N LYS A 15 19.40 13.41 11.43
CA LYS A 15 19.33 12.90 10.03
C LYS A 15 19.88 11.48 9.92
N ARG A 16 20.94 11.12 10.66
CA ARG A 16 21.43 9.72 10.72
C ARG A 16 20.40 8.77 11.32
N GLN A 17 19.70 9.20 12.37
CA GLN A 17 18.60 8.41 12.95
C GLN A 17 17.43 8.29 11.98
N GLN A 18 17.06 9.39 11.30
CA GLN A 18 16.03 9.39 10.27
C GLN A 18 16.35 8.41 9.13
N ARG A 19 17.61 8.35 8.67
CA ARG A 19 18.06 7.37 7.67
C ARG A 19 17.88 5.93 8.14
N ARG A 20 18.25 5.64 9.39
CA ARG A 20 18.08 4.30 9.98
C ARG A 20 16.60 3.91 10.04
N LEU A 21 15.73 4.82 10.49
CA LEU A 21 14.29 4.61 10.53
C LEU A 21 13.70 4.41 9.13
N ALA A 22 14.16 5.19 8.14
CA ALA A 22 13.72 5.04 6.76
C ALA A 22 14.07 3.65 6.20
N ASN A 23 15.30 3.16 6.43
CA ASN A 23 15.72 1.82 6.01
C ASN A 23 14.90 0.72 6.67
N GLN A 24 14.68 0.80 7.99
CA GLN A 24 13.81 -0.14 8.71
C GLN A 24 12.36 -0.10 8.19
N GLY A 25 11.86 1.09 7.87
CA GLY A 25 10.54 1.29 7.28
C GLY A 25 10.40 0.63 5.90
N VAL A 26 11.43 0.74 5.06
CA VAL A 26 11.47 0.06 3.75
C VAL A 26 11.38 -1.46 3.93
N ASP A 27 12.20 -2.03 4.81
CA ASP A 27 12.20 -3.49 5.06
C ASP A 27 10.85 -3.98 5.59
N LEU A 28 10.23 -3.23 6.50
CA LEU A 28 8.92 -3.55 7.03
C LEU A 28 7.83 -3.51 5.94
N LEU A 29 7.85 -2.48 5.10
CA LEU A 29 6.87 -2.32 4.02
C LEU A 29 7.05 -3.39 2.93
N LYS A 30 8.29 -3.81 2.64
CA LYS A 30 8.56 -4.96 1.75
C LYS A 30 7.94 -6.23 2.30
N ARG A 31 8.19 -6.57 3.57
CA ARG A 31 7.60 -7.75 4.22
C ARG A 31 6.07 -7.72 4.21
N LYS A 32 5.47 -6.56 4.50
CA LYS A 32 4.01 -6.37 4.42
C LYS A 32 3.51 -6.60 2.99
N ARG A 33 4.17 -6.04 1.99
CA ARG A 33 3.82 -6.20 0.57
C ARG A 33 3.88 -7.68 0.17
N ASP A 34 4.94 -8.38 0.54
CA ASP A 34 5.13 -9.77 0.13
C ASP A 34 4.08 -10.70 0.79
N ALA A 35 3.72 -10.45 2.06
CA ALA A 35 2.59 -11.14 2.71
C ALA A 35 1.25 -10.86 2.01
N LEU A 36 0.96 -9.60 1.67
CA LEU A 36 -0.25 -9.23 0.93
C LEU A 36 -0.31 -9.86 -0.47
N ILE A 37 0.83 -10.00 -1.15
CA ILE A 37 0.92 -10.67 -2.46
C ILE A 37 0.58 -12.16 -2.32
N GLY A 38 1.06 -12.82 -1.27
CA GLY A 38 0.71 -14.21 -0.97
C GLY A 38 -0.79 -14.41 -0.81
N GLU A 39 -1.44 -13.60 0.02
CA GLU A 39 -2.90 -13.60 0.21
C GLU A 39 -3.66 -13.29 -1.09
N PHE A 40 -3.15 -12.32 -1.86
CA PHE A 40 -3.77 -11.93 -3.12
C PHE A 40 -3.83 -13.12 -4.10
N PHE A 41 -2.73 -13.86 -4.27
CA PHE A 41 -2.74 -15.02 -5.17
C PHE A 41 -3.59 -16.17 -4.66
N ALA A 42 -3.72 -16.37 -3.35
CA ALA A 42 -4.65 -17.34 -2.79
C ALA A 42 -6.10 -16.99 -3.16
N LEU A 43 -6.48 -15.72 -3.00
CA LEU A 43 -7.81 -15.22 -3.35
C LEU A 43 -8.08 -15.21 -4.86
N VAL A 44 -7.06 -15.01 -5.70
CA VAL A 44 -7.22 -15.10 -7.17
C VAL A 44 -7.66 -16.50 -7.57
N LYS A 45 -7.07 -17.54 -6.99
CA LYS A 45 -7.47 -18.94 -7.27
C LYS A 45 -8.92 -19.19 -6.87
N GLU A 46 -9.32 -18.73 -5.68
CA GLU A 46 -10.70 -18.84 -5.19
C GLU A 46 -11.69 -18.08 -6.10
N SER A 47 -11.34 -16.86 -6.54
CA SER A 47 -12.17 -16.06 -7.44
C SER A 47 -12.34 -16.71 -8.81
N LEU A 48 -11.30 -17.34 -9.36
CA LEU A 48 -11.39 -18.07 -10.63
C LEU A 48 -12.33 -19.28 -10.52
N ALA A 49 -12.21 -20.07 -9.45
CA ALA A 49 -13.12 -21.18 -9.19
C ALA A 49 -14.57 -20.70 -9.01
N ALA A 50 -14.77 -19.60 -8.28
CA ALA A 50 -16.08 -18.99 -8.10
C ALA A 50 -16.68 -18.51 -9.43
N ARG A 51 -15.87 -17.88 -10.30
CA ARG A 51 -16.32 -17.49 -11.66
C ARG A 51 -16.71 -18.68 -12.52
N GLU A 52 -15.95 -19.78 -12.46
CA GLU A 52 -16.28 -20.98 -13.21
C GLU A 52 -17.62 -21.57 -12.75
N SER A 53 -17.83 -21.67 -11.43
CA SER A 53 -19.11 -22.10 -10.85
C SER A 53 -20.29 -21.19 -11.23
N LEU A 54 -20.06 -19.87 -11.27
CA LEU A 54 -21.06 -18.89 -11.70
C LEU A 54 -21.44 -19.12 -13.17
N ASN A 55 -20.46 -19.35 -14.04
CA ASN A 55 -20.71 -19.59 -15.46
C ASN A 55 -21.50 -20.88 -15.69
N GLN A 56 -21.24 -21.94 -14.91
CA GLN A 56 -22.02 -23.17 -14.97
C GLN A 56 -23.47 -22.93 -14.50
N ASN A 57 -23.64 -22.33 -13.32
CA ASN A 57 -24.96 -21.99 -12.78
C ASN A 57 -25.75 -21.06 -13.72
N ALA A 58 -25.07 -20.16 -14.43
CA ALA A 58 -25.71 -19.30 -15.43
C ALA A 58 -26.26 -20.09 -16.61
N LYS A 59 -25.49 -21.01 -17.16
CA LYS A 59 -25.98 -21.88 -18.25
C LYS A 59 -27.21 -22.67 -17.80
N ASP A 60 -27.16 -23.26 -16.60
CA ASP A 60 -28.25 -24.06 -16.06
C ASP A 60 -29.51 -23.22 -15.80
N ALA A 61 -29.36 -22.02 -15.23
CA ALA A 61 -30.47 -21.10 -14.97
C ALA A 61 -31.12 -20.61 -16.27
N TYR A 62 -30.33 -20.20 -17.27
CA TYR A 62 -30.88 -19.77 -18.57
C TYR A 62 -31.51 -20.93 -19.35
N PHE A 63 -30.96 -22.14 -19.25
CA PHE A 63 -31.56 -23.33 -19.84
C PHE A 63 -32.90 -23.68 -19.17
N ALA A 64 -32.98 -23.61 -17.85
CA ALA A 64 -34.23 -23.78 -17.11
C ALA A 64 -35.27 -22.72 -17.48
N LEU A 65 -34.86 -21.45 -17.65
CA LEU A 65 -35.74 -20.38 -18.15
C LEU A 65 -36.31 -20.70 -19.52
N PHE A 66 -35.45 -21.19 -20.44
CA PHE A 66 -35.86 -21.51 -21.80
C PHE A 66 -36.91 -22.63 -21.80
N LEU A 67 -36.69 -23.69 -21.01
CA LEU A 67 -37.66 -24.77 -20.84
C LEU A 67 -38.97 -24.27 -20.23
N ALA A 68 -38.90 -23.40 -19.21
CA ALA A 68 -40.08 -22.82 -18.59
C ALA A 68 -40.93 -22.02 -19.58
N LYS A 69 -40.30 -21.15 -20.39
CA LYS A 69 -41.00 -20.38 -21.43
C LYS A 69 -41.59 -21.26 -22.54
N ALA A 70 -40.94 -22.37 -22.86
CA ALA A 70 -41.42 -23.31 -23.88
C ALA A 70 -42.64 -24.13 -23.43
N TRP A 71 -42.77 -24.42 -22.13
CA TRP A 71 -43.87 -25.24 -21.59
C TRP A 71 -45.04 -24.42 -21.00
N ASP A 72 -44.75 -23.46 -20.12
CA ASP A 72 -45.77 -22.75 -19.32
C ASP A 72 -46.34 -21.49 -20.01
N SER A 73 -45.85 -21.16 -21.22
CA SER A 73 -46.01 -19.88 -21.92
C SER A 73 -45.19 -18.70 -21.33
N PRO A 74 -44.76 -17.73 -22.16
CA PRO A 74 -44.01 -16.57 -21.68
C PRO A 74 -44.77 -15.71 -20.67
N GLU A 75 -46.10 -15.59 -20.83
CA GLU A 75 -46.97 -14.73 -20.01
C GLU A 75 -47.05 -15.20 -18.55
N ALA A 76 -47.10 -16.52 -18.33
CA ALA A 76 -47.09 -17.11 -16.99
C ALA A 76 -45.77 -16.83 -16.25
N VAL A 77 -44.64 -16.90 -16.95
CA VAL A 77 -43.29 -16.60 -16.41
C VAL A 77 -43.20 -15.14 -15.99
N GLU A 78 -43.70 -14.22 -16.83
CA GLU A 78 -43.70 -12.78 -16.54
C GLU A 78 -44.61 -12.44 -15.35
N SER A 79 -45.77 -13.09 -15.25
CA SER A 79 -46.69 -12.94 -14.13
C SER A 79 -46.03 -13.30 -12.79
N LEU A 80 -45.29 -14.41 -12.75
CA LEU A 80 -44.55 -14.84 -11.55
C LEU A 80 -43.41 -13.87 -11.20
N ALA A 81 -42.71 -13.34 -12.22
CA ALA A 81 -41.63 -12.38 -12.02
C ALA A 81 -42.14 -11.07 -11.41
N LEU A 82 -43.32 -10.59 -11.82
CA LEU A 82 -43.95 -9.40 -11.26
C LEU A 82 -44.46 -9.61 -9.83
N ALA A 83 -44.91 -10.82 -9.51
CA ALA A 83 -45.43 -11.15 -8.19
C ALA A 83 -44.36 -11.10 -7.08
N ARG A 84 -43.10 -11.39 -7.41
CA ARG A 84 -42.02 -11.43 -6.42
C ARG A 84 -41.31 -10.07 -6.27
N GLN A 85 -41.90 -9.17 -5.48
CA GLN A 85 -41.24 -7.96 -4.99
C GLN A 85 -40.48 -8.23 -3.68
N ALA A 86 -39.43 -9.05 -3.73
CA ALA A 86 -38.58 -9.26 -2.56
C ALA A 86 -37.27 -8.48 -2.73
N GLY A 87 -37.08 -7.43 -1.92
CA GLY A 87 -35.78 -6.80 -1.76
C GLY A 87 -34.79 -7.77 -1.12
N VAL A 88 -33.56 -7.83 -1.64
CA VAL A 88 -32.51 -8.69 -1.08
C VAL A 88 -31.77 -7.90 -0.01
N ASN A 89 -31.95 -8.28 1.25
CA ASN A 89 -31.21 -7.69 2.36
C ASN A 89 -29.80 -8.29 2.41
N LEU A 90 -28.79 -7.46 2.14
CA LEU A 90 -27.38 -7.86 2.19
C LEU A 90 -26.74 -7.39 3.50
N ASN A 91 -26.22 -8.34 4.28
CA ASN A 91 -25.45 -8.02 5.47
C ASN A 91 -23.99 -7.75 5.08
N LEU A 92 -23.58 -6.49 5.22
CA LEU A 92 -22.22 -6.03 4.97
C LEU A 92 -21.44 -5.95 6.27
N SER A 93 -20.27 -6.58 6.30
CA SER A 93 -19.31 -6.49 7.39
C SER A 93 -17.96 -6.00 6.84
N VAL A 94 -17.11 -5.46 7.71
CA VAL A 94 -15.76 -5.04 7.34
C VAL A 94 -14.76 -5.94 8.04
N GLU A 95 -13.90 -6.59 7.27
CA GLU A 95 -12.80 -7.41 7.77
C GLU A 95 -11.46 -6.69 7.54
N SER A 96 -10.48 -6.92 8.40
CA SER A 96 -9.15 -6.28 8.31
C SER A 96 -8.09 -7.33 8.03
N ILE A 97 -7.48 -7.27 6.84
CA ILE A 97 -6.39 -8.17 6.41
C ILE A 97 -5.10 -7.36 6.38
N TYR A 98 -4.18 -7.60 7.31
CA TYR A 98 -2.91 -6.85 7.45
C TYR A 98 -3.10 -5.31 7.43
N GLY A 99 -4.18 -4.83 8.04
CA GLY A 99 -4.54 -3.41 8.11
C GLY A 99 -5.31 -2.86 6.89
N VAL A 100 -5.67 -3.72 5.93
CA VAL A 100 -6.55 -3.37 4.80
C VAL A 100 -7.99 -3.69 5.16
N LYS A 101 -8.84 -2.65 5.21
CA LYS A 101 -10.28 -2.81 5.40
C LYS A 101 -10.91 -3.33 4.11
N VAL A 102 -11.38 -4.57 4.13
CA VAL A 102 -12.06 -5.22 3.01
C VAL A 102 -13.53 -5.48 3.36
N PRO A 103 -14.47 -5.19 2.45
CA PRO A 103 -15.87 -5.51 2.69
C PRO A 103 -16.07 -7.02 2.55
N LYS A 104 -16.80 -7.60 3.51
CA LYS A 104 -17.27 -8.98 3.49
C LYS A 104 -18.79 -8.96 3.41
N ILE A 105 -19.31 -9.53 2.33
CA ILE A 105 -20.74 -9.63 2.05
C ILE A 105 -21.17 -11.03 2.47
N ALA A 106 -22.12 -11.13 3.40
CA ALA A 106 -22.74 -12.41 3.69
C ALA A 106 -23.71 -12.77 2.57
N VAL A 107 -23.70 -14.02 2.13
CA VAL A 107 -24.66 -14.50 1.13
C VAL A 107 -26.05 -14.50 1.78
N PRO A 108 -27.04 -13.82 1.19
CA PRO A 108 -28.38 -13.78 1.73
C PRO A 108 -29.03 -15.16 1.59
N GLU A 109 -29.69 -15.59 2.67
CA GLU A 109 -30.65 -16.67 2.60
C GLU A 109 -31.93 -16.12 1.96
N PHE A 110 -32.23 -16.64 0.78
CA PHE A 110 -33.45 -16.28 0.08
C PHE A 110 -34.61 -17.11 0.64
N SER A 111 -35.74 -16.48 0.92
CA SER A 111 -36.92 -17.17 1.43
C SER A 111 -37.43 -18.22 0.44
N THR A 112 -37.78 -19.39 0.97
CA THR A 112 -38.34 -20.53 0.22
C THR A 112 -39.83 -20.34 -0.09
N GLU A 113 -40.42 -19.21 0.30
CA GLU A 113 -41.82 -18.91 0.03
C GLU A 113 -42.08 -18.88 -1.47
N LEU A 114 -43.08 -19.68 -1.89
CA LEU A 114 -43.51 -19.73 -3.28
C LEU A 114 -44.25 -18.43 -3.62
N PRO A 115 -43.79 -17.67 -4.61
CA PRO A 115 -44.48 -16.47 -5.04
C PRO A 115 -45.81 -16.85 -5.69
N PHE A 116 -46.88 -16.13 -5.33
CA PHE A 116 -48.21 -16.36 -5.87
C PHE A 116 -48.34 -15.70 -7.25
N SER A 117 -48.54 -16.49 -8.31
CA SER A 117 -48.84 -15.97 -9.66
C SER A 117 -50.35 -15.99 -9.92
N PRO A 118 -50.95 -14.85 -10.35
CA PRO A 118 -52.36 -14.77 -10.76
C PRO A 118 -52.76 -15.73 -11.88
N ILE A 119 -51.84 -16.06 -12.79
CA ILE A 119 -52.06 -16.94 -13.95
C ILE A 119 -51.73 -18.41 -13.60
N GLY A 120 -51.17 -18.65 -12.42
CA GLY A 120 -50.58 -19.93 -12.04
C GLY A 120 -49.16 -20.09 -12.57
N ALA A 121 -48.29 -20.70 -11.77
CA ALA A 121 -46.94 -21.06 -12.17
C ALA A 121 -46.84 -22.58 -12.18
N GLY A 122 -46.45 -23.16 -13.32
CA GLY A 122 -46.16 -24.58 -13.41
C GLY A 122 -44.83 -24.95 -12.75
N ALA A 123 -44.55 -26.24 -12.67
CA ALA A 123 -43.35 -26.73 -11.99
C ALA A 123 -42.05 -26.20 -12.62
N LYS A 124 -42.03 -26.00 -13.94
CA LYS A 124 -40.83 -25.54 -14.67
C LYS A 124 -40.51 -24.06 -14.41
N THR A 125 -41.53 -23.22 -14.26
CA THR A 125 -41.32 -21.81 -13.89
C THR A 125 -40.77 -21.67 -12.47
N LEU A 126 -41.23 -22.50 -11.54
CA LEU A 126 -40.69 -22.57 -10.17
C LEU A 126 -39.25 -23.10 -10.13
N ASP A 127 -38.95 -24.15 -10.90
CA ASP A 127 -37.59 -24.69 -11.05
C ASP A 127 -36.63 -23.60 -11.56
N ALA A 128 -37.04 -22.86 -12.60
CA ALA A 128 -36.25 -21.75 -13.13
C ALA A 128 -36.01 -20.68 -12.06
N ALA A 129 -37.04 -20.28 -11.30
CA ALA A 129 -36.91 -19.30 -10.22
C ALA A 129 -35.89 -19.73 -9.16
N SER A 130 -35.90 -21.01 -8.76
CA SER A 130 -34.92 -21.59 -7.83
C SER A 130 -33.48 -21.56 -8.39
N GLN A 131 -33.30 -21.84 -9.69
CA GLN A 131 -31.98 -21.75 -10.32
C GLN A 131 -31.48 -20.30 -10.40
N PHE A 132 -32.35 -19.32 -10.69
CA PHE A 132 -31.97 -17.90 -10.64
C PHE A 132 -31.62 -17.43 -9.23
N GLN A 133 -32.28 -17.98 -8.20
CA GLN A 133 -31.94 -17.71 -6.81
C GLN A 133 -30.52 -18.19 -6.47
N LYS A 134 -30.15 -19.40 -6.89
CA LYS A 134 -28.77 -19.92 -6.77
C LYS A 134 -27.76 -19.08 -7.56
N LEU A 135 -28.13 -18.67 -8.77
CA LEU A 135 -27.30 -17.78 -9.58
C LEU A 135 -27.08 -16.43 -8.89
N ALA A 136 -28.11 -15.83 -8.30
CA ALA A 136 -27.99 -14.59 -7.55
C ALA A 136 -27.06 -14.74 -6.34
N GLN A 137 -27.15 -15.85 -5.59
CA GLN A 137 -26.20 -16.17 -4.52
C GLN A 137 -24.76 -16.26 -5.03
N ALA A 138 -24.54 -16.95 -6.16
CA ALA A 138 -23.23 -17.08 -6.78
C ALA A 138 -22.67 -15.72 -7.23
N ILE A 139 -23.49 -14.86 -7.82
CA ILE A 139 -23.11 -13.49 -8.21
C ILE A 139 -22.66 -12.69 -6.99
N ILE A 140 -23.40 -12.76 -5.89
CA ILE A 140 -23.04 -12.04 -4.65
C ILE A 140 -21.71 -12.55 -4.09
N GLY A 141 -21.48 -13.87 -4.10
CA GLY A 141 -20.21 -14.46 -3.68
C GLY A 141 -19.02 -14.02 -4.55
N VAL A 142 -19.20 -14.02 -5.87
CA VAL A 142 -18.18 -13.53 -6.81
C VAL A 142 -17.93 -12.04 -6.60
N ALA A 143 -18.97 -11.22 -6.45
CA ALA A 143 -18.83 -9.79 -6.19
C ALA A 143 -18.08 -9.50 -4.87
N ALA A 144 -18.29 -10.31 -3.83
CA ALA A 144 -17.57 -10.19 -2.56
C ALA A 144 -16.06 -10.47 -2.73
N THR A 145 -15.72 -11.59 -3.38
CA THR A 145 -14.31 -11.97 -3.63
C THR A 145 -13.60 -10.99 -4.56
N GLU A 146 -14.26 -10.51 -5.62
CA GLU A 146 -13.72 -9.50 -6.52
C GLU A 146 -13.46 -8.15 -5.83
N ASN A 147 -14.40 -7.68 -5.01
CA ASN A 147 -14.20 -6.43 -4.26
C ASN A 147 -13.03 -6.56 -3.28
N LYS A 148 -12.90 -7.71 -2.61
CA LYS A 148 -11.76 -8.01 -1.74
C LYS A 148 -10.44 -7.97 -2.51
N LEU A 149 -10.37 -8.62 -3.68
CA LEU A 149 -9.22 -8.61 -4.57
C LEU A 149 -8.85 -7.20 -5.04
N ARG A 150 -9.84 -6.41 -5.45
CA ARG A 150 -9.62 -5.03 -5.91
C ARG A 150 -9.01 -4.16 -4.80
N ARG A 151 -9.55 -4.25 -3.58
CA ARG A 151 -9.03 -3.50 -2.42
C ARG A 151 -7.62 -3.93 -2.05
N LEU A 152 -7.33 -5.22 -2.04
CA LEU A 152 -5.98 -5.73 -1.77
C LEU A 152 -4.99 -5.31 -2.86
N GLY A 153 -5.36 -5.42 -4.13
CA GLY A 153 -4.53 -5.00 -5.26
C GLY A 153 -4.21 -3.50 -5.24
N GLU A 154 -5.19 -2.65 -4.91
CA GLU A 154 -4.97 -1.22 -4.73
C GLU A 154 -3.97 -0.93 -3.60
N GLU A 155 -4.07 -1.64 -2.47
CA GLU A 155 -3.15 -1.47 -1.36
C GLU A 155 -1.73 -1.98 -1.68
N ILE A 156 -1.60 -3.11 -2.38
CA ILE A 156 -0.31 -3.62 -2.85
C ILE A 156 0.35 -2.59 -3.76
N LYS A 157 -0.40 -2.00 -4.71
CA LYS A 157 0.11 -0.94 -5.59
C LYS A 157 0.51 0.32 -4.83
N ARG A 158 -0.24 0.70 -3.78
CA ARG A 158 0.13 1.84 -2.90
C ARG A 158 1.41 1.54 -2.12
N THR A 159 1.50 0.36 -1.53
CA THR A 159 2.65 -0.08 -0.73
C THR A 159 3.90 -0.16 -1.61
N SER A 160 3.80 -0.74 -2.81
CA SER A 160 4.92 -0.82 -3.75
C SER A 160 5.40 0.56 -4.20
N ARG A 161 4.49 1.49 -4.49
CA ARG A 161 4.85 2.87 -4.81
C ARG A 161 5.58 3.56 -3.64
N ARG A 162 5.12 3.31 -2.40
CA ARG A 162 5.73 3.87 -1.20
C ARG A 162 7.13 3.31 -0.94
N VAL A 163 7.33 2.00 -1.14
CA VAL A 163 8.64 1.36 -1.07
C VAL A 163 9.58 2.00 -2.09
N ASN A 164 9.17 2.09 -3.35
CA ASN A 164 10.01 2.67 -4.41
C ASN A 164 10.36 4.14 -4.12
N ALA A 165 9.39 4.95 -3.66
CA ALA A 165 9.63 6.34 -3.29
C ALA A 165 10.65 6.47 -2.14
N LEU A 166 10.56 5.59 -1.14
CA LEU A 166 11.51 5.60 -0.03
C LEU A 166 12.92 5.19 -0.50
N GLU A 167 13.04 4.16 -1.32
CA GLU A 167 14.33 3.64 -1.78
C GLU A 167 15.04 4.57 -2.77
N GLN A 168 14.30 5.13 -3.72
CA GLN A 168 14.89 5.87 -4.84
C GLN A 168 14.96 7.38 -4.61
N ILE A 169 14.13 7.94 -3.72
CA ILE A 169 14.06 9.38 -3.51
C ILE A 169 14.48 9.73 -2.08
N VAL A 170 13.75 9.24 -1.08
CA VAL A 170 13.91 9.71 0.31
C VAL A 170 15.23 9.28 0.95
N VAL A 171 15.61 8.00 0.81
CA VAL A 171 16.87 7.49 1.40
C VAL A 171 18.11 8.15 0.76
N PRO A 172 18.20 8.30 -0.58
CA PRO A 172 19.26 9.06 -1.22
C PRO A 172 19.30 10.52 -0.78
N GLU A 173 18.15 11.22 -0.76
CA GLU A 173 18.06 12.63 -0.35
C GLU A 173 18.57 12.83 1.09
N ILE A 174 18.13 12.01 2.04
CA ILE A 174 18.65 12.06 3.42
C ILE A 174 20.16 11.78 3.45
N SER A 175 20.65 10.89 2.59
CA SER A 175 22.08 10.55 2.54
C SER A 175 22.93 11.69 1.99
N GLU A 176 22.44 12.43 0.99
CA GLU A 176 23.08 13.66 0.48
C GLU A 176 23.08 14.75 1.54
N GLN A 177 21.97 14.95 2.25
CA GLN A 177 21.88 15.90 3.37
C GLN A 177 22.88 15.57 4.49
N ILE A 178 23.04 14.28 4.83
CA ILE A 178 24.03 13.85 5.82
C ILE A 178 25.45 14.18 5.34
N LYS A 179 25.77 13.91 4.07
CA LYS A 179 27.09 14.23 3.48
C LYS A 179 27.35 15.73 3.55
N PHE A 180 26.41 16.57 3.11
CA PHE A 180 26.54 18.02 3.16
C PHE A 180 26.78 18.56 4.58
N VAL A 181 25.99 18.11 5.57
CA VAL A 181 26.17 18.53 6.96
C VAL A 181 27.50 18.04 7.52
N GLN A 182 27.95 16.85 7.12
CA GLN A 182 29.23 16.31 7.56
C GLN A 182 30.42 17.09 6.96
N ASP A 183 30.42 17.33 5.66
CA ASP A 183 31.47 18.07 4.97
C ASP A 183 31.61 19.50 5.51
N THR A 184 30.50 20.17 5.80
CA THR A 184 30.50 21.52 6.38
C THR A 184 31.00 21.55 7.84
N LEU A 185 30.67 20.53 8.64
CA LEU A 185 31.21 20.41 10.00
C LEU A 185 32.70 20.08 10.00
N ASP A 186 33.14 19.23 9.07
CA ASP A 186 34.55 18.87 8.92
C ASP A 186 35.36 20.09 8.48
N GLN A 187 34.86 20.90 7.54
CA GLN A 187 35.48 22.18 7.16
C GLN A 187 35.60 23.15 8.34
N ARG A 188 34.54 23.35 9.12
CA ARG A 188 34.61 24.19 10.33
C ARG A 188 35.64 23.69 11.34
N SER A 189 35.73 22.38 11.54
CA SER A 189 36.72 21.79 12.44
C SER A 189 38.17 22.01 11.98
N LEU A 190 38.40 22.00 10.66
CA LEU A 190 39.71 22.30 10.06
C LEU A 190 40.07 23.78 10.24
N GLU A 191 39.13 24.69 10.04
CA GLU A 191 39.32 26.13 10.27
C GLU A 191 39.64 26.45 11.74
N GLU A 192 38.90 25.85 12.67
CA GLU A 192 39.14 25.97 14.12
C GLU A 192 40.53 25.44 14.49
N SER A 193 40.91 24.25 14.01
CA SER A 193 42.23 23.64 14.24
C SER A 193 43.37 24.53 13.70
N ASN A 194 43.21 25.07 12.49
CA ASN A 194 44.20 25.98 11.90
C ASN A 194 44.31 27.29 12.68
N THR A 195 43.19 27.82 13.16
CA THR A 195 43.16 29.04 13.99
C THR A 195 43.86 28.82 15.32
N LEU A 196 43.57 27.71 16.01
CA LEU A 196 44.25 27.33 17.25
C LEU A 196 45.76 27.13 17.06
N LYS A 197 46.19 26.50 15.96
CA LYS A 197 47.61 26.37 15.60
C LYS A 197 48.28 27.74 15.41
N LYS A 198 47.62 28.68 14.72
CA LYS A 198 48.13 30.05 14.54
C LYS A 198 48.25 30.79 15.88
N ILE A 199 47.25 30.68 16.76
CA ILE A 199 47.27 31.29 18.10
C ILE A 199 48.41 30.70 18.93
N LYS A 200 48.56 29.37 18.95
CA LYS A 200 49.65 28.70 19.66
C LYS A 200 51.03 29.18 19.19
N ARG A 201 51.24 29.30 17.87
CA ARG A 201 52.48 29.84 17.29
C ARG A 201 52.74 31.28 17.75
N LYS A 202 51.72 32.14 17.75
CA LYS A 202 51.84 33.53 18.26
C LYS A 202 52.21 33.57 19.74
N ILE A 203 51.60 32.73 20.58
CA ILE A 203 51.91 32.66 22.01
C ILE A 203 53.34 32.16 22.24
N GLN A 204 53.78 31.14 21.49
CA GLN A 204 55.15 30.63 21.57
C GLN A 204 56.18 31.67 21.13
N ALA A 205 55.93 32.37 20.02
CA ALA A 205 56.81 33.45 19.56
C ALA A 205 56.90 34.58 20.60
N ARG A 206 55.78 34.96 21.22
CA ARG A 206 55.75 36.00 22.26
C ARG A 206 56.49 35.56 23.54
N LYS A 207 56.33 34.30 23.95
CA LYS A 207 57.10 33.71 25.06
C LYS A 207 58.59 33.60 24.78
N ALA A 208 59.00 33.31 23.54
CA ALA A 208 60.41 33.32 23.13
C ALA A 208 61.01 34.74 23.15
N GLN A 209 60.23 35.75 22.77
CA GLN A 209 60.61 37.16 22.89
C GLN A 209 60.72 37.61 24.37
N GLU A 210 59.82 37.14 25.24
CA GLU A 210 59.85 37.43 26.68
C GLU A 210 60.93 36.64 27.45
N ALA A 211 61.39 35.50 26.92
CA ALA A 211 62.46 34.68 27.51
C ALA A 211 63.89 35.19 27.20
N GLY A 212 64.03 36.25 26.38
CA GLY A 212 65.30 36.96 26.23
C GLY A 212 66.41 36.19 25.52
N GLU A 213 66.15 35.60 24.35
CA GLU A 213 67.22 35.32 23.38
C GLU A 213 67.46 36.58 22.53
N VAL A 214 68.51 37.34 22.87
CA VAL A 214 69.03 38.43 22.05
C VAL A 214 70.13 37.89 21.14
N ASN A 215 69.86 37.99 19.82
CA ASN A 215 70.74 37.96 18.63
C ASN A 215 71.52 36.65 18.37
N VAL A 216 71.61 36.12 17.15
CA VAL A 216 72.23 36.63 15.91
C VAL A 216 71.59 35.82 14.76
N GLU A 217 71.06 36.36 13.67
CA GLU A 217 71.79 36.82 12.48
C GLU A 217 70.75 37.46 11.53
N VAL A 218 71.01 38.71 11.15
CA VAL A 218 70.43 39.38 9.98
C VAL A 218 71.34 39.02 8.80
N GLU A 219 70.75 38.91 7.60
CA GLU A 219 71.41 38.58 6.30
C GLU A 219 71.61 37.06 6.08
N ILE A 220 71.37 36.41 4.93
CA ILE A 220 71.23 36.73 3.50
C ILE A 220 70.25 35.70 2.90
N GLY A 221 69.50 36.05 1.84
CA GLY A 221 69.03 35.01 0.90
C GLY A 221 67.75 35.31 0.14
N ALA A 222 67.87 36.11 -0.92
CA ALA A 222 67.00 36.00 -2.07
C ALA A 222 66.99 34.54 -2.60
N GLY A 223 65.84 34.05 -3.01
CA GLY A 223 65.70 32.75 -3.67
C GLY A 223 64.29 32.57 -4.22
N LEU A 224 64.23 32.48 -5.54
CA LEU A 224 63.08 32.20 -6.40
C LEU A 224 62.08 31.17 -5.86
#